data_AF-A0A1Q6HB31-F1
#
_entry.id   AF-A0A1Q6HB31-F1
#
_cell.length_a   1.000
_cell.length_b   1.000
_cell.length_c   1.000
_cell.angle_alpha   90.00
_cell.angle_beta   90.00
_cell.angle_gamma   90.00
#
_symmetry.space_group_name_H-M   'P 1'
#
loop_
_entity.id
_entity.type
_entity.pdbx_description
1 polymer ?
#
loop_
_entity_poly.entity_id
_entity_poly.type
_entity_poly.pdbx_seq_one_letter_code
_entity_poly.pdbx_strand_id
1 'polypeptide(L)'
;MKIIVVAICVFCITAVDAFAQFPYMKKRAEELSAAYVRLQSDSSASAQQAFLRAFPEEWTDFLCIFDYIDLGGRDTERYIERFGSLTAVNDTAYCIKLLMLASGADLEAGLPEAFRNMLHQRLECCSCVRSTKEISSNKDVLPIVFMLLADALPGDQMRFWQFYWSSQHSKEGGFVSHEQELMRMRGRLEKEDYKDLTEIMEIAYKYFNDGVLYLYDKRFKAD
;
A
#
# COMPACT_ATOMS: atom_id res chain seq x y z
N MET A 1 -10.60 40.81 21.87
CA MET A 1 -9.31 40.38 22.47
C MET A 1 -9.22 38.86 22.68
N LYS A 2 -10.21 38.20 23.32
CA LYS A 2 -10.21 36.74 23.55
C LYS A 2 -10.14 35.87 22.27
N ILE A 3 -10.85 36.26 21.20
CA ILE A 3 -10.90 35.50 19.95
C ILE A 3 -9.56 35.57 19.18
N ILE A 4 -8.89 36.72 19.19
CA ILE A 4 -7.61 36.91 18.49
C ILE A 4 -6.51 36.09 19.17
N VAL A 5 -6.49 36.04 20.50
CA VAL A 5 -5.52 35.21 21.25
C VAL A 5 -5.75 33.73 21.00
N VAL A 6 -7.01 33.27 20.97
CA VAL A 6 -7.34 31.87 20.64
C VAL A 6 -6.93 31.54 19.19
N ALA A 7 -7.21 32.43 18.23
CA ALA A 7 -6.81 32.22 16.83
C ALA A 7 -5.29 32.17 16.64
N ILE A 8 -4.53 33.02 17.35
CA ILE A 8 -3.06 33.00 17.34
C ILE A 8 -2.53 31.72 17.99
N CYS A 9 -3.10 31.29 19.13
CA CYS A 9 -2.70 30.04 19.77
C CYS A 9 -2.97 28.83 18.87
N VAL A 10 -4.13 28.75 18.22
CA VAL A 10 -4.46 27.67 17.27
C VAL A 10 -3.51 27.70 16.07
N PHE A 11 -3.25 28.87 15.48
CA PHE A 11 -2.32 29.02 14.36
C PHE A 11 -0.88 28.62 14.75
N CYS A 12 -0.41 29.00 15.94
CA CYS A 12 0.91 28.63 16.44
C CYS A 12 1.03 27.12 16.69
N ILE A 13 0.00 26.47 17.22
CA ILE A 13 0.01 25.00 17.42
C ILE A 13 0.09 24.28 16.07
N THR A 14 -0.77 24.65 15.11
CA THR A 14 -0.76 24.03 13.77
C THR A 14 0.51 24.31 12.98
N ALA A 15 1.11 25.50 13.15
CA ALA A 15 2.35 25.85 12.49
C ALA A 15 3.53 25.06 13.07
N VAL A 16 3.62 24.92 14.40
CA VAL A 16 4.70 24.17 15.06
C VAL A 16 4.65 22.69 14.66
N ASP A 17 3.48 22.09 14.55
CA ASP A 17 3.32 20.71 14.08
C ASP A 17 3.80 20.55 12.62
N ALA A 18 3.41 21.46 11.72
CA ALA A 18 3.87 21.43 10.33
C ALA A 18 5.40 21.66 10.20
N PHE A 19 5.98 22.55 11.01
CA PHE A 19 7.42 22.81 11.02
C PHE A 19 8.24 21.66 11.62
N ALA A 20 7.69 20.86 12.54
CA ALA A 20 8.36 19.69 13.12
C ALA A 20 8.26 18.45 12.22
N GLN A 21 7.16 18.31 11.47
CA GLN A 21 6.96 17.20 10.52
C GLN A 21 7.97 17.25 9.36
N PHE A 22 8.31 18.44 8.85
CA PHE A 22 9.20 18.57 7.70
C PHE A 22 10.64 18.02 7.94
N PRO A 23 11.37 18.41 9.01
CA PRO A 23 12.68 17.82 9.32
C PRO A 23 12.62 16.33 9.63
N TYR A 24 11.55 15.87 10.28
CA TYR A 24 11.35 14.46 10.60
C TYR A 24 11.19 13.62 9.32
N MET A 25 10.30 14.00 8.41
CA MET A 25 10.06 13.27 7.16
C MET A 25 11.28 13.27 6.25
N LYS A 26 12.01 14.39 6.18
CA LYS A 26 13.28 14.45 5.44
C LYS A 26 14.29 13.43 5.99
N LYS A 27 14.46 13.37 7.31
CA LYS A 27 15.37 12.40 7.95
C LYS A 27 14.96 10.96 7.64
N ARG A 28 13.66 10.65 7.72
CA ARG A 28 13.13 9.32 7.37
C ARG A 28 13.40 8.95 5.91
N ALA A 29 13.27 9.91 4.99
CA ALA A 29 13.61 9.71 3.58
C ALA A 29 15.10 9.44 3.36
N GLU A 30 15.99 10.11 4.10
CA GLU A 30 17.43 9.86 4.09
C GLU A 30 17.77 8.47 4.65
N GLU A 31 17.14 8.06 5.75
CA GLU A 31 17.27 6.71 6.35
C GLU A 31 16.84 5.61 5.38
N LEU A 32 15.68 5.77 4.73
CA LEU A 32 15.19 4.83 3.72
C LEU A 32 16.13 4.76 2.51
N SER A 33 16.61 5.91 2.03
CA SER A 33 17.56 5.98 0.92
C SER A 33 18.87 5.26 1.25
N ALA A 34 19.41 5.47 2.45
CA ALA A 34 20.64 4.82 2.89
C ALA A 34 20.44 3.30 3.03
N ALA A 35 19.32 2.86 3.59
CA ALA A 35 18.99 1.44 3.70
C ALA A 35 18.82 0.78 2.32
N TYR A 36 18.20 1.47 1.37
CA TYR A 36 18.04 1.02 -0.01
C TYR A 36 19.38 0.86 -0.71
N VAL A 37 20.26 1.86 -0.66
CA VAL A 37 21.60 1.81 -1.25
C VAL A 37 22.42 0.65 -0.65
N ARG A 38 22.34 0.46 0.68
CA ARG A 38 22.98 -0.69 1.32
C ARG A 38 22.45 -2.01 0.77
N LEU A 39 21.13 -2.15 0.69
CA LEU A 39 20.46 -3.37 0.19
C LEU A 39 20.80 -3.69 -1.28
N GLN A 40 21.19 -2.70 -2.09
CA GLN A 40 21.69 -2.95 -3.45
C GLN A 40 23.02 -3.72 -3.46
N SER A 41 23.86 -3.51 -2.44
CA SER A 41 25.18 -4.15 -2.31
C SER A 41 25.23 -5.34 -1.36
N ASP A 42 24.28 -5.45 -0.44
CA ASP A 42 24.20 -6.45 0.63
C ASP A 42 22.79 -7.04 0.69
N SER A 43 22.62 -8.29 0.25
CA SER A 43 21.35 -8.99 0.24
C SER A 43 21.07 -9.81 1.51
N SER A 44 21.88 -9.66 2.55
CA SER A 44 21.73 -10.40 3.82
C SER A 44 20.38 -10.13 4.49
N ALA A 45 19.95 -11.07 5.34
CA ALA A 45 18.76 -10.90 6.17
C ALA A 45 18.82 -9.60 7.02
N SER A 46 20.02 -9.23 7.49
CA SER A 46 20.20 -8.00 8.26
C SER A 46 19.96 -6.74 7.42
N ALA A 47 20.42 -6.71 6.17
CA ALA A 47 20.21 -5.57 5.28
C ALA A 47 18.74 -5.47 4.85
N GLN A 48 18.11 -6.61 4.53
CA GLN A 48 16.68 -6.67 4.24
C GLN A 48 15.82 -6.21 5.42
N GLN A 49 16.16 -6.63 6.65
CA GLN A 49 15.46 -6.21 7.86
C GLN A 49 15.66 -4.72 8.16
N ALA A 50 16.85 -4.17 7.89
CA ALA A 50 17.12 -2.74 8.03
C ALA A 50 16.29 -1.92 7.04
N PHE A 51 16.21 -2.37 5.78
CA PHE A 51 15.34 -1.75 4.77
C PHE A 51 13.87 -1.85 5.16
N LEU A 52 13.39 -3.01 5.63
CA LEU A 52 12.02 -3.18 6.10
C LEU A 52 11.68 -2.17 7.21
N ARG A 53 12.57 -1.96 8.19
CA ARG A 53 12.37 -0.99 9.29
C ARG A 53 12.39 0.46 8.82
N ALA A 54 13.18 0.77 7.79
CA ALA A 54 13.28 2.13 7.26
C ALA A 54 12.11 2.48 6.32
N PHE A 55 11.48 1.47 5.71
CA PHE A 55 10.32 1.68 4.85
C PHE A 55 9.17 2.34 5.67
N PRO A 56 8.22 3.08 5.05
CA PRO A 56 7.14 3.77 5.76
C PRO A 56 6.03 2.84 6.28
N GLU A 57 5.59 2.98 7.53
CA GLU A 57 4.57 2.11 8.16
C GLU A 57 3.15 2.60 7.90
N GLU A 58 2.95 3.91 7.90
CA GLU A 58 1.66 4.56 7.66
C GLU A 58 1.60 5.15 6.24
N TRP A 59 0.39 5.25 5.70
CA TRP A 59 0.18 5.77 4.35
C TRP A 59 0.61 7.23 4.19
N THR A 60 0.31 8.09 5.17
CA THR A 60 0.72 9.50 5.13
C THR A 60 2.24 9.65 5.12
N ASP A 61 2.94 8.88 5.96
CA ASP A 61 4.39 8.81 5.96
C ASP A 61 4.92 8.30 4.62
N PHE A 62 4.26 7.31 4.01
CA PHE A 62 4.61 6.80 2.69
C PHE A 62 4.60 7.90 1.64
N LEU A 63 3.51 8.66 1.53
CA LEU A 63 3.43 9.77 0.58
C LEU A 63 4.52 10.83 0.85
N CYS A 64 4.62 11.32 2.08
CA CYS A 64 5.56 12.38 2.41
C CYS A 64 7.02 11.96 2.19
N ILE A 65 7.40 10.74 2.59
CA ILE A 65 8.76 10.24 2.41
C ILE A 65 9.09 10.09 0.92
N PHE A 66 8.14 9.60 0.13
CA PHE A 66 8.35 9.38 -1.30
C PHE A 66 8.40 10.69 -2.09
N ASP A 67 7.65 11.72 -1.69
CA ASP A 67 7.79 13.08 -2.22
C ASP A 67 9.22 13.61 -2.03
N TYR A 68 9.84 13.40 -0.87
CA TYR A 68 11.24 13.78 -0.65
C TYR A 68 12.24 12.96 -1.49
N ILE A 69 11.93 11.68 -1.73
CA ILE A 69 12.78 10.83 -2.57
C ILE A 69 12.72 11.31 -4.01
N ASP A 70 11.53 11.60 -4.52
CA ASP A 70 11.26 12.09 -5.88
C ASP A 70 11.87 13.47 -6.13
N LEU A 71 11.73 14.43 -5.18
CA LEU A 71 12.40 15.73 -5.23
C LEU A 71 13.94 15.60 -5.30
N GLY A 72 14.49 14.49 -4.81
CA GLY A 72 15.90 14.13 -4.93
C GLY A 72 16.29 13.52 -6.29
N GLY A 73 15.37 13.41 -7.24
CA GLY A 73 15.57 12.83 -8.58
C GLY A 73 15.73 11.31 -8.57
N ARG A 74 15.21 10.61 -7.55
CA ARG A 74 15.34 9.16 -7.40
C ARG A 74 14.05 8.47 -7.81
N ASP A 75 14.21 7.37 -8.55
CA ASP A 75 13.12 6.50 -9.00
C ASP A 75 12.46 5.81 -7.79
N THR A 76 11.27 6.31 -7.44
CA THR A 76 10.47 5.88 -6.29
C THR A 76 9.89 4.48 -6.48
N GLU A 77 9.53 4.10 -7.70
CA GLU A 77 8.98 2.76 -7.99
C GLU A 77 9.96 1.66 -7.59
N ARG A 78 11.26 1.88 -7.77
CA ARG A 78 12.29 0.92 -7.35
C ARG A 78 12.32 0.63 -5.86
N TYR A 79 11.92 1.58 -5.01
CA TYR A 79 11.81 1.33 -3.57
C TYR A 79 10.63 0.41 -3.26
N ILE A 80 9.51 0.60 -3.97
CA ILE A 80 8.31 -0.23 -3.86
C ILE A 80 8.61 -1.65 -4.37
N GLU A 81 9.21 -1.79 -5.55
CA GLU A 81 9.66 -3.08 -6.08
C GLU A 81 10.61 -3.79 -5.11
N ARG A 82 11.50 -3.02 -4.46
CA ARG A 82 12.46 -3.60 -3.54
C ARG A 82 11.83 -4.04 -2.22
N PHE A 83 10.80 -3.34 -1.76
CA PHE A 83 9.95 -3.79 -0.66
C PHE A 83 9.20 -5.08 -1.00
N GLY A 84 8.62 -5.19 -2.20
CA GLY A 84 7.94 -6.41 -2.64
C GLY A 84 8.85 -7.63 -2.75
N SER A 85 10.14 -7.43 -3.05
CA SER A 85 11.12 -8.51 -3.22
C SER A 85 11.86 -8.94 -1.94
N LEU A 86 11.45 -8.47 -0.76
CA LEU A 86 12.02 -8.92 0.51
C LEU A 86 11.64 -10.38 0.79
N THR A 87 12.65 -11.22 1.02
CA THR A 87 12.49 -12.67 1.22
C THR A 87 13.08 -13.15 2.54
N ALA A 88 14.08 -12.46 3.07
CA ALA A 88 14.80 -12.83 4.29
C ALA A 88 14.45 -11.91 5.47
N VAL A 89 13.17 -11.60 5.64
CA VAL A 89 12.62 -10.80 6.75
C VAL A 89 11.58 -11.61 7.53
N ASN A 90 11.17 -11.11 8.70
CA ASN A 90 10.04 -11.68 9.44
C ASN A 90 8.74 -11.46 8.66
N ASP A 91 8.09 -12.56 8.27
CA ASP A 91 6.93 -12.51 7.36
C ASP A 91 5.72 -11.83 8.02
N THR A 92 5.50 -12.00 9.33
CA THR A 92 4.43 -11.30 10.07
C THR A 92 4.65 -9.79 10.08
N ALA A 93 5.85 -9.33 10.43
CA ALA A 93 6.18 -7.89 10.43
C ALA A 93 6.07 -7.28 9.04
N TYR A 94 6.48 -8.02 8.01
CA TYR A 94 6.31 -7.63 6.61
C TYR A 94 4.81 -7.48 6.25
N CYS A 95 3.99 -8.47 6.60
CA CYS A 95 2.55 -8.46 6.30
C CYS A 95 1.79 -7.38 7.06
N ILE A 96 2.13 -7.11 8.34
CA ILE A 96 1.56 -5.99 9.09
C ILE A 96 1.77 -4.68 8.33
N LYS A 97 2.99 -4.46 7.85
CA LYS A 97 3.36 -3.25 7.11
C LYS A 97 2.65 -3.13 5.77
N LEU A 98 2.56 -4.26 5.05
CA LEU A 98 1.80 -4.38 3.81
C LEU A 98 0.32 -3.99 4.04
N LEU A 99 -0.29 -4.50 5.12
CA LEU A 99 -1.68 -4.23 5.49
C LEU A 99 -1.90 -2.80 5.95
N MET A 100 -1.02 -2.23 6.77
CA MET A 100 -1.14 -0.84 7.23
C MET A 100 -1.11 0.14 6.06
N LEU A 101 -0.18 -0.06 5.12
CA LEU A 101 -0.10 0.78 3.91
C LEU A 101 -1.32 0.61 3.01
N ALA A 102 -1.71 -0.63 2.69
CA ALA A 102 -2.84 -0.91 1.82
C ALA A 102 -4.18 -0.44 2.41
N SER A 103 -4.36 -0.56 3.73
CA SER A 103 -5.60 -0.13 4.41
C SER A 103 -5.66 1.38 4.62
N GLY A 104 -4.52 2.08 4.63
CA GLY A 104 -4.46 3.53 4.73
C GLY A 104 -4.50 4.25 3.37
N ALA A 105 -4.40 3.50 2.28
CA ALA A 105 -4.17 4.06 0.96
C ALA A 105 -5.35 4.83 0.38
N ASP A 106 -5.03 5.94 -0.28
CA ASP A 106 -5.95 6.62 -1.19
C ASP A 106 -5.99 5.92 -2.56
N LEU A 107 -6.99 6.30 -3.35
CA LEU A 107 -7.20 5.80 -4.70
C LEU A 107 -6.72 6.83 -5.73
N GLU A 108 -5.41 7.10 -5.74
CA GLU A 108 -4.78 7.96 -6.75
C GLU A 108 -3.88 7.17 -7.73
N ALA A 109 -3.56 7.81 -8.86
CA ALA A 109 -2.61 7.29 -9.85
C ALA A 109 -1.16 7.52 -9.37
N GLY A 110 -0.20 6.81 -9.97
CA GLY A 110 1.23 6.97 -9.66
C GLY A 110 1.68 6.06 -8.51
N LEU A 111 2.16 6.62 -7.40
CA LEU A 111 2.67 5.84 -6.26
C LEU A 111 1.67 4.81 -5.70
N PRO A 112 0.37 5.12 -5.54
CA PRO A 112 -0.59 4.15 -5.02
C PRO A 112 -0.87 3.02 -6.00
N GLU A 113 -0.89 3.32 -7.30
CA GLU A 113 -0.97 2.31 -8.35
C GLU A 113 0.26 1.40 -8.38
N ALA A 114 1.47 1.96 -8.27
CA ALA A 114 2.70 1.18 -8.19
C ALA A 114 2.71 0.26 -6.95
N PHE A 115 2.29 0.77 -5.80
CA PHE A 115 2.18 -0.03 -4.58
C PHE A 115 1.12 -1.13 -4.70
N ARG A 116 -0.04 -0.84 -5.28
CA ARG A 116 -1.11 -1.82 -5.53
C ARG A 116 -0.65 -2.92 -6.49
N ASN A 117 0.03 -2.57 -7.57
CA ASN A 117 0.58 -3.55 -8.52
C ASN A 117 1.61 -4.46 -7.84
N MET A 118 2.48 -3.91 -6.99
CA MET A 118 3.41 -4.70 -6.17
C MET A 118 2.66 -5.61 -5.17
N LEU A 119 1.61 -5.11 -4.51
CA LEU A 119 0.75 -5.90 -3.63
C LEU A 119 0.13 -7.08 -4.38
N HIS A 120 -0.43 -6.85 -5.57
CA HIS A 120 -0.99 -7.90 -6.43
C HIS A 120 0.05 -8.96 -6.76
N GLN A 121 1.25 -8.56 -7.15
CA GLN A 121 2.34 -9.51 -7.42
C GLN A 121 2.72 -10.29 -6.16
N ARG A 122 2.80 -9.63 -5.01
CA ARG A 122 3.17 -10.28 -3.75
C ARG A 122 2.14 -11.31 -3.28
N LEU A 123 0.86 -11.06 -3.55
CA LEU A 123 -0.25 -11.96 -3.27
C LEU A 123 -0.57 -12.93 -4.43
N GLU A 124 0.31 -12.98 -5.44
CA GLU A 124 0.23 -13.86 -6.60
C GLU A 124 -1.11 -13.72 -7.36
N CYS A 125 -1.60 -12.49 -7.48
CA CYS A 125 -2.84 -12.16 -8.17
C CYS A 125 -2.84 -12.74 -9.60
N CYS A 126 -3.90 -13.44 -9.98
CA CYS A 126 -3.93 -14.09 -11.28
C CYS A 126 -4.15 -13.13 -12.45
N SER A 127 -4.64 -11.90 -12.18
CA SER A 127 -4.97 -10.90 -13.18
C SER A 127 -3.88 -9.86 -13.46
N CYS A 128 -2.79 -9.83 -12.69
CA CYS A 128 -1.76 -8.81 -12.87
C CYS A 128 -0.93 -9.06 -14.15
N VAL A 129 -0.73 -7.99 -14.93
CA VAL A 129 0.11 -8.00 -16.13
C VAL A 129 1.54 -8.38 -15.73
N ARG A 130 2.10 -9.41 -16.38
CA ARG A 130 3.52 -9.81 -16.31
C ARG A 130 4.49 -8.74 -16.89
N SER A 131 4.13 -7.46 -16.94
CA SER A 131 4.92 -6.43 -17.65
C SER A 131 6.00 -5.75 -16.83
N THR A 132 6.07 -5.98 -15.52
CA THR A 132 7.22 -5.56 -14.71
C THR A 132 7.97 -6.80 -14.22
N LYS A 133 9.29 -6.71 -14.08
CA LYS A 133 10.17 -7.81 -13.65
C LYS A 133 9.49 -8.59 -12.53
N GLU A 134 9.14 -9.85 -12.78
CA GLU A 134 8.45 -10.69 -11.79
C GLU A 134 9.17 -10.55 -10.43
N ILE A 135 8.43 -10.06 -9.43
CA ILE A 135 8.83 -10.18 -8.03
C ILE A 135 8.72 -11.67 -7.69
N SER A 136 9.73 -12.43 -8.09
CA SER A 136 9.83 -13.86 -7.80
C SER A 136 10.19 -14.02 -6.33
N SER A 137 9.17 -14.24 -5.51
CA SER A 137 9.34 -14.68 -4.13
C SER A 137 8.71 -16.06 -4.02
N ASN A 138 9.49 -17.07 -3.63
CA ASN A 138 8.98 -18.43 -3.38
C ASN A 138 8.14 -18.52 -2.09
N LYS A 139 7.79 -17.39 -1.47
CA LYS A 139 7.07 -17.33 -0.19
C LYS A 139 5.63 -16.89 -0.38
N ASP A 140 4.71 -17.83 -0.21
CA ASP A 140 3.27 -17.53 -0.09
C ASP A 140 2.99 -16.85 1.26
N VAL A 141 2.71 -15.55 1.22
CA VAL A 141 2.38 -14.74 2.42
C VAL A 141 0.87 -14.56 2.60
N LEU A 142 0.07 -15.01 1.64
CA LEU A 142 -1.38 -14.81 1.65
C LEU A 142 -2.07 -15.42 2.89
N PRO A 143 -1.66 -16.60 3.41
CA PRO A 143 -2.23 -17.12 4.67
C PRO A 143 -2.00 -16.20 5.87
N ILE A 144 -0.82 -15.56 5.96
CA ILE A 144 -0.50 -14.62 7.04
C ILE A 144 -1.34 -13.35 6.90
N VAL A 145 -1.51 -12.87 5.67
CA VAL A 145 -2.37 -11.72 5.36
C VAL A 145 -3.82 -11.99 5.77
N PHE A 146 -4.37 -13.16 5.47
CA PHE A 146 -5.73 -13.52 5.88
C PHE A 146 -5.89 -13.61 7.39
N MET A 147 -4.94 -14.25 8.07
CA MET A 147 -4.94 -14.32 9.53
C MET A 147 -4.95 -12.92 10.15
N LEU A 148 -4.07 -12.02 9.70
CA LEU A 148 -4.00 -10.66 10.22
C LEU A 148 -5.23 -9.81 9.87
N LEU A 149 -5.80 -9.98 8.67
CA LEU A 149 -7.02 -9.28 8.28
C LEU A 149 -8.24 -9.76 9.06
N ALA A 150 -8.35 -11.06 9.33
CA ALA A 150 -9.45 -11.61 10.11
C ALA A 150 -9.51 -11.03 11.53
N ASP A 151 -8.35 -10.71 12.12
CA ASP A 151 -8.23 -10.05 13.42
C ASP A 151 -8.40 -8.52 13.36
N ALA A 152 -8.38 -7.92 12.17
CA ALA A 152 -8.51 -6.47 11.99
C ALA A 152 -9.97 -6.02 12.15
N LEU A 153 -10.19 -4.71 12.39
CA LEU A 153 -11.54 -4.16 12.42
C LEU A 153 -12.21 -4.30 11.04
N PRO A 154 -13.54 -4.51 10.96
CA PRO A 154 -14.24 -4.63 9.67
C PRO A 154 -14.00 -3.44 8.73
N GLY A 155 -13.80 -2.24 9.28
CA GLY A 155 -13.45 -1.06 8.50
C GLY A 155 -12.06 -1.13 7.85
N ASP A 156 -11.06 -1.70 8.54
CA ASP A 156 -9.72 -1.93 7.98
C ASP A 156 -9.74 -3.02 6.93
N GLN A 157 -10.49 -4.10 7.18
CA GLN A 157 -10.72 -5.16 6.19
C GLN A 157 -11.32 -4.57 4.90
N MET A 158 -12.37 -3.75 5.02
CA MET A 158 -13.00 -3.08 3.87
C MET A 158 -12.02 -2.17 3.13
N ARG A 159 -11.24 -1.34 3.85
CA ARG A 159 -10.26 -0.44 3.23
C ARG A 159 -9.17 -1.19 2.47
N PHE A 160 -8.64 -2.26 3.07
CA PHE A 160 -7.69 -3.14 2.39
C PHE A 160 -8.26 -3.68 1.08
N TRP A 161 -9.46 -4.26 1.12
CA TRP A 161 -10.07 -4.85 -0.06
C TRP A 161 -10.47 -3.81 -1.10
N GLN A 162 -10.94 -2.63 -0.67
CA GLN A 162 -11.18 -1.50 -1.55
C GLN A 162 -9.90 -1.15 -2.32
N PHE A 163 -8.77 -1.00 -1.63
CA PHE A 163 -7.49 -0.72 -2.27
C PHE A 163 -7.09 -1.87 -3.22
N TYR A 164 -7.21 -3.13 -2.80
CA TYR A 164 -6.88 -4.29 -3.62
C TYR A 164 -7.68 -4.35 -4.93
N TRP A 165 -8.98 -4.08 -4.89
CA TRP A 165 -9.86 -4.22 -6.07
C TRP A 165 -9.88 -2.99 -6.99
N SER A 166 -9.39 -1.83 -6.54
CA SER A 166 -9.47 -0.55 -7.28
C SER A 166 -8.41 -0.41 -8.40
N SER A 167 -8.18 -1.42 -9.24
CA SER A 167 -7.22 -1.36 -10.35
C SER A 167 -7.85 -0.91 -11.67
N GLN A 168 -7.06 -0.24 -12.53
CA GLN A 168 -7.50 0.18 -13.86
C GLN A 168 -7.78 -1.05 -14.74
N HIS A 169 -8.95 -1.06 -15.39
CA HIS A 169 -9.30 -2.02 -16.41
C HIS A 169 -8.44 -1.82 -17.67
N SER A 170 -7.47 -2.71 -17.93
CA SER A 170 -6.97 -2.88 -19.30
C SER A 170 -7.98 -3.74 -20.06
N LYS A 171 -8.99 -3.09 -20.65
CA LYS A 171 -9.96 -3.75 -21.56
C LYS A 171 -9.33 -4.29 -22.86
N GLU A 172 -8.03 -4.10 -23.08
CA GLU A 172 -7.36 -4.52 -24.30
C GLU A 172 -6.38 -5.66 -24.03
N GLY A 173 -6.87 -6.91 -24.12
CA GLY A 173 -6.00 -8.05 -24.42
C GLY A 173 -6.05 -9.22 -23.43
N GLY A 174 -7.14 -10.00 -23.43
CA GLY A 174 -7.09 -11.43 -23.06
C GLY A 174 -6.57 -11.76 -21.64
N PHE A 175 -6.86 -10.90 -20.67
CA PHE A 175 -6.42 -11.05 -19.29
C PHE A 175 -7.29 -12.01 -18.48
N VAL A 176 -6.71 -12.60 -17.44
CA VAL A 176 -7.47 -13.28 -16.38
C VAL A 176 -8.43 -12.26 -15.75
N SER A 177 -9.72 -12.57 -15.74
CA SER A 177 -10.73 -11.65 -15.19
C SER A 177 -10.56 -11.53 -13.68
N HIS A 178 -10.80 -10.34 -13.11
CA HIS A 178 -10.87 -10.17 -11.65
C HIS A 178 -11.90 -11.12 -10.99
N GLU A 179 -12.85 -11.66 -11.75
CA GLU A 179 -13.74 -12.74 -11.31
C GLU A 179 -12.99 -14.03 -10.98
N GLN A 180 -12.00 -14.45 -11.79
CA GLN A 180 -11.17 -15.62 -11.45
C GLN A 180 -10.34 -15.37 -10.20
N GLU A 181 -9.81 -14.15 -10.04
CA GLU A 181 -9.08 -13.76 -8.83
C GLU A 181 -10.01 -13.74 -7.60
N LEU A 182 -11.25 -13.26 -7.74
CA LEU A 182 -12.27 -13.34 -6.70
C LEU A 182 -12.53 -14.79 -6.30
N MET A 183 -12.73 -15.69 -7.28
CA MET A 183 -12.99 -17.10 -7.00
C MET A 183 -11.78 -17.78 -6.33
N ARG A 184 -10.55 -17.42 -6.72
CA ARG A 184 -9.32 -17.89 -6.06
C ARG A 184 -9.27 -17.46 -4.60
N MET A 185 -9.48 -16.17 -4.34
CA MET A 185 -9.44 -15.61 -2.99
C MET A 185 -10.56 -16.19 -2.11
N ARG A 186 -11.79 -16.26 -2.62
CA ARG A 186 -12.93 -16.89 -1.96
C ARG A 186 -12.60 -18.34 -1.57
N GLY A 187 -12.15 -19.15 -2.53
CA GLY A 187 -11.84 -20.55 -2.27
C GLY A 187 -10.75 -20.75 -1.22
N ARG A 188 -9.80 -19.82 -1.09
CA ARG A 188 -8.80 -19.86 -0.02
C ARG A 188 -9.36 -19.41 1.34
N LEU A 189 -10.16 -18.34 1.38
CA LEU A 189 -10.77 -17.85 2.61
C LEU A 189 -11.79 -18.83 3.20
N GLU A 190 -12.62 -19.44 2.36
CA GLU A 190 -13.61 -20.44 2.77
C GLU A 190 -12.95 -21.71 3.33
N LYS A 191 -11.81 -22.13 2.76
CA LYS A 191 -11.04 -23.28 3.25
C LYS A 191 -10.54 -23.08 4.68
N GLU A 192 -10.25 -21.85 5.06
CA GLU A 192 -9.76 -21.47 6.39
C GLU A 192 -10.89 -20.97 7.33
N ASP A 193 -12.16 -21.11 6.93
CA ASP A 193 -13.38 -20.71 7.67
C ASP A 193 -13.48 -19.20 8.02
N TYR A 194 -12.88 -18.32 7.20
CA TYR A 194 -12.96 -16.86 7.37
C TYR A 194 -14.21 -16.25 6.73
N LYS A 195 -15.41 -16.59 7.23
CA LYS A 195 -16.70 -16.18 6.63
C LYS A 195 -16.90 -14.67 6.56
N ASP A 196 -16.69 -13.96 7.67
CA ASP A 196 -16.92 -12.50 7.74
C ASP A 196 -15.96 -11.75 6.80
N LEU A 197 -14.68 -12.17 6.77
CA LEU A 197 -13.68 -11.61 5.88
C LEU A 197 -14.02 -11.88 4.40
N THR A 198 -14.59 -13.06 4.10
CA THR A 198 -15.07 -13.41 2.74
C THR A 198 -16.20 -12.48 2.32
N GLU A 199 -17.19 -12.25 3.18
CA GLU A 199 -18.30 -11.34 2.89
C GLU A 199 -17.81 -9.92 2.61
N ILE A 200 -16.91 -9.40 3.46
CA ILE A 200 -16.35 -8.05 3.29
C ILE A 200 -15.55 -7.94 1.99
N MET A 201 -14.73 -8.94 1.66
CA MET A 201 -13.98 -8.99 0.40
C MET A 201 -14.93 -8.95 -0.82
N GLU A 202 -16.02 -9.70 -0.80
CA GLU A 202 -16.99 -9.76 -1.88
C GLU A 202 -17.76 -8.45 -2.04
N ILE A 203 -18.13 -7.81 -0.94
CA ILE A 203 -18.72 -6.47 -0.94
C ILE A 203 -17.75 -5.49 -1.58
N ALA A 204 -16.48 -5.49 -1.16
CA ALA A 204 -15.48 -4.60 -1.72
C ALA A 204 -15.27 -4.85 -3.22
N TYR A 205 -15.18 -6.12 -3.65
CA TYR A 205 -15.13 -6.48 -5.06
C TYR A 205 -16.34 -5.89 -5.82
N LYS A 206 -17.56 -6.13 -5.32
CA LYS A 206 -18.80 -5.65 -5.98
C LYS A 206 -18.84 -4.14 -6.20
N TYR A 207 -18.28 -3.35 -5.29
CA TYR A 207 -18.36 -1.89 -5.35
C TYR A 207 -17.11 -1.19 -5.93
N PHE A 208 -15.94 -1.81 -5.82
CA PHE A 208 -14.67 -1.16 -6.16
C PHE A 208 -13.94 -1.82 -7.32
N ASN A 209 -14.24 -3.08 -7.66
CA ASN A 209 -13.80 -3.64 -8.93
C ASN A 209 -14.44 -2.80 -10.06
N ASP A 210 -13.64 -2.36 -11.03
CA ASP A 210 -14.03 -1.39 -12.08
C ASP A 210 -14.32 0.05 -11.61
N GLY A 211 -14.35 0.28 -10.29
CA GLY A 211 -14.79 1.53 -9.68
C GLY A 211 -13.67 2.49 -9.35
N VAL A 212 -12.64 2.62 -10.20
CA VAL A 212 -11.57 3.59 -9.96
C VAL A 212 -12.13 5.00 -10.11
N LEU A 213 -12.64 5.52 -9.00
CA LEU A 213 -12.96 6.91 -8.81
C LEU A 213 -11.66 7.62 -8.49
N TYR A 214 -10.93 8.07 -9.51
CA TYR A 214 -9.91 9.09 -9.26
C TYR A 214 -10.61 10.27 -8.60
N LEU A 215 -9.99 10.88 -7.59
CA LEU A 215 -10.56 12.06 -6.91
C LEU A 215 -10.89 13.21 -7.89
N TYR A 216 -10.30 13.18 -9.09
CA TYR A 216 -10.50 14.15 -10.18
C TYR A 216 -11.55 13.74 -11.21
N ASP A 217 -12.13 12.55 -11.15
CA ASP A 217 -13.19 12.16 -12.08
C ASP A 217 -14.47 12.95 -11.76
N LYS A 218 -14.96 13.70 -12.75
CA LYS A 218 -16.23 14.43 -12.66
C LYS A 218 -17.37 13.44 -12.51
N ARG A 219 -17.78 13.20 -11.27
CA ARG A 219 -18.85 12.27 -10.89
C ARG A 219 -20.24 12.67 -11.37
N PHE A 220 -20.46 13.96 -11.61
CA PHE A 220 -21.75 14.50 -12.02
C PHE A 220 -21.54 15.49 -13.15
N LYS A 221 -22.31 15.35 -14.23
CA LYS A 221 -22.51 16.45 -15.17
C LYS A 221 -23.31 17.52 -14.42
N ALA A 222 -22.77 18.72 -14.32
CA ALA A 222 -23.61 19.88 -14.05
C ALA A 222 -24.43 20.12 -15.32
N ASP A 223 -25.75 20.10 -15.19
CA ASP A 223 -26.66 20.56 -16.23
C ASP A 223 -26.49 22.06 -16.48
#